data_AF-A0A6A7VHY9-F1
#
_entry.id   AF-A0A6A7VHY9-F1
#
_cell.length_a   1.000
_cell.length_b   1.000
_cell.length_c   1.000
_cell.angle_alpha   90.00
_cell.angle_beta   90.00
_cell.angle_gamma   90.00
#
_symmetry.space_group_name_H-M   'P 1'
#
loop_
_entity.id
_entity.type
_entity.pdbx_description
1 polymer ?
#
loop_
_entity_poly.entity_id
_entity_poly.type
_entity_poly.pdbx_seq_one_letter_code
_entity_poly.pdbx_strand_id
1 'polypeptide(L)'
;MTEQEYREALHEINVRAENEKRILERAFATEHSPVLAGDYISDHCDTIRVESWEISKRTHEYNSLPCLVYRGMTCKKDGTPRKNPKRCSIYQCNLLRVNGEPVKNHGYGE
;
A
#
# COMPACT_ATOMS: atom_id res chain seq x y z
N MET A 1 -32.60 -2.58 -26.73
CA MET A 1 -31.72 -1.84 -25.81
C MET A 1 -31.75 -0.38 -26.19
N THR A 2 -32.24 0.47 -25.29
CA THR A 2 -32.21 1.92 -25.42
C THR A 2 -30.83 2.47 -25.05
N GLU A 3 -30.58 3.75 -25.35
CA GLU A 3 -29.35 4.42 -24.92
C GLU A 3 -29.19 4.42 -23.40
N GLN A 4 -30.28 4.61 -22.67
CA GLN A 4 -30.28 4.58 -21.20
C GLN A 4 -29.93 3.18 -20.68
N GLU A 5 -30.59 2.14 -21.20
CA GLU A 5 -30.32 0.75 -20.83
C GLU A 5 -28.86 0.36 -21.13
N TYR A 6 -28.30 0.84 -22.24
CA TYR A 6 -26.88 0.62 -22.56
C TYR A 6 -25.95 1.31 -21.56
N ARG A 7 -26.21 2.58 -21.22
CA ARG A 7 -25.37 3.35 -20.28
C ARG A 7 -25.41 2.73 -18.87
N GLU A 8 -26.58 2.27 -18.44
CA GLU A 8 -26.76 1.56 -17.17
C GLU A 8 -26.00 0.23 -17.16
N ALA A 9 -26.18 -0.60 -18.19
CA ALA A 9 -25.47 -1.87 -18.31
C ALA A 9 -23.94 -1.67 -18.34
N LEU A 10 -23.45 -0.67 -19.07
CA LEU A 10 -22.03 -0.34 -19.12
C LEU A 10 -21.50 0.14 -17.77
N HIS A 11 -22.28 0.96 -17.05
CA HIS A 11 -21.93 1.42 -15.71
C HIS A 11 -21.80 0.25 -14.73
N GLU A 12 -22.76 -0.67 -14.72
CA GLU A 12 -22.72 -1.87 -13.89
C GLU A 12 -21.50 -2.75 -14.17
N ILE A 13 -21.19 -2.96 -15.46
CA ILE A 13 -19.99 -3.71 -15.87
C ILE A 13 -18.72 -3.04 -15.34
N ASN A 14 -18.60 -1.72 -15.48
CA ASN A 14 -17.42 -0.99 -15.04
C ASN A 14 -17.28 -1.02 -13.51
N VAL A 15 -18.37 -0.82 -12.76
CA VAL A 15 -18.36 -0.90 -11.29
C VAL A 15 -17.96 -2.29 -10.82
N ARG A 16 -18.50 -3.35 -11.43
CA ARG A 16 -18.13 -4.74 -11.10
C ARG A 16 -16.66 -5.00 -11.40
N ALA A 17 -16.19 -4.66 -12.59
CA ALA A 17 -14.80 -4.86 -13.00
C ALA A 17 -13.82 -4.11 -12.09
N GLU A 18 -14.14 -2.87 -11.71
CA GLU A 18 -13.32 -2.08 -10.79
C GLU A 18 -13.29 -2.71 -9.38
N ASN A 19 -14.43 -3.21 -8.89
CA ASN A 19 -14.49 -3.86 -7.59
C ASN A 19 -13.69 -5.18 -7.56
N GLU A 20 -13.87 -6.03 -8.57
CA GLU A 20 -13.11 -7.28 -8.72
C GLU A 20 -11.61 -7.01 -8.80
N LYS A 21 -11.21 -5.99 -9.57
CA LYS A 21 -9.82 -5.55 -9.64
C LYS A 21 -9.29 -5.11 -8.27
N ARG A 22 -10.02 -4.26 -7.54
CA ARG A 22 -9.62 -3.82 -6.19
C ARG A 22 -9.48 -4.98 -5.20
N ILE A 23 -10.36 -5.98 -5.28
CA ILE A 23 -10.29 -7.19 -4.44
C ILE A 23 -9.01 -7.97 -4.75
N LEU A 24 -8.72 -8.19 -6.04
CA LEU A 24 -7.52 -8.91 -6.48
C LEU A 24 -6.23 -8.19 -6.07
N GLU A 25 -6.16 -6.87 -6.32
CA GLU A 25 -5.02 -6.03 -5.94
C GLU A 25 -4.79 -6.06 -4.43
N ARG A 26 -5.88 -6.01 -3.66
CA ARG A 26 -5.81 -6.09 -2.20
C ARG A 26 -5.29 -7.43 -1.73
N ALA A 27 -5.86 -8.53 -2.23
CA ALA A 27 -5.42 -9.88 -1.87
C ALA A 27 -3.92 -10.04 -2.12
N PHE A 28 -3.47 -9.73 -3.34
CA PHE A 28 -2.07 -9.83 -3.73
C PHE A 28 -1.15 -9.00 -2.82
N ALA A 29 -1.44 -7.70 -2.65
CA ALA A 29 -0.56 -6.83 -1.87
C ALA A 29 -0.51 -7.22 -0.37
N THR A 30 -1.63 -7.67 0.19
CA THR A 30 -1.68 -8.10 1.60
C THR A 30 -1.00 -9.43 1.85
N GLU A 31 -1.11 -10.39 0.94
CA GLU A 31 -0.50 -11.72 1.07
C GLU A 31 1.03 -11.63 1.12
N HIS A 32 1.61 -10.69 0.35
CA HIS A 32 3.05 -10.54 0.24
C HIS A 32 3.63 -9.54 1.25
N SER A 33 2.80 -8.77 1.96
CA SER A 33 3.27 -7.75 2.90
C SER A 33 3.85 -8.37 4.18
N PRO A 34 5.13 -8.11 4.52
CA PRO A 34 5.71 -8.54 5.81
C PRO A 34 5.37 -7.59 6.98
N VAL A 35 4.54 -6.57 6.75
CA VAL A 35 4.34 -5.46 7.69
C VAL A 35 2.96 -5.51 8.33
N LEU A 36 2.92 -5.32 9.65
CA LEU A 36 1.72 -5.22 10.47
C LEU A 36 1.56 -3.82 11.08
N ALA A 37 0.35 -3.51 11.54
CA ALA A 37 0.12 -2.31 12.34
C ALA A 37 0.90 -2.40 13.66
N GLY A 38 1.59 -1.31 14.01
CA GLY A 38 2.47 -1.22 15.16
C GLY A 38 3.95 -1.43 14.84
N ASP A 39 4.28 -2.02 13.68
CA ASP A 39 5.66 -2.21 13.24
C ASP A 39 6.36 -0.88 12.95
N TYR A 40 7.68 -0.89 13.10
CA TYR A 40 8.55 0.20 12.69
C TYR A 40 9.14 -0.09 11.32
N ILE A 41 8.81 0.72 10.34
CA ILE A 41 9.31 0.53 8.98
C ILE A 41 10.09 1.75 8.51
N SER A 42 11.07 1.53 7.63
CA SER A 42 11.87 2.61 7.06
C SER A 42 12.07 2.47 5.56
N ASP A 43 12.04 3.60 4.87
CA ASP A 43 12.53 3.76 3.51
C ASP A 43 13.84 4.57 3.51
N HIS A 44 14.21 5.12 2.35
CA HIS A 44 15.41 5.94 2.20
C HIS A 44 15.36 7.27 2.99
N CYS A 45 14.18 7.74 3.37
CA CYS A 45 13.94 9.09 3.88
C CYS A 45 13.50 9.10 5.34
N ASP A 46 12.50 8.29 5.69
CA ASP A 46 11.78 8.36 6.94
C ASP A 46 11.66 6.97 7.60
N THR A 47 11.37 6.98 8.90
CA THR A 47 10.96 5.80 9.67
C THR A 47 9.60 6.13 10.29
N ILE A 48 8.63 5.22 10.19
CA ILE A 48 7.31 5.39 10.80
C ILE A 48 6.96 4.20 11.68
N ARG A 49 6.11 4.43 12.69
CA ARG A 49 5.33 3.38 13.32
C ARG A 49 4.02 3.23 12.56
N VAL A 50 3.77 2.05 12.00
CA VAL A 50 2.61 1.81 11.13
C VAL A 50 1.32 1.89 11.93
N GLU A 51 0.39 2.71 11.47
CA GLU A 51 -0.96 2.83 12.05
C GLU A 51 -2.02 2.21 11.13
N SER A 52 -1.82 2.34 9.83
CA SER A 52 -2.75 1.87 8.80
C SER A 52 -2.03 1.66 7.48
N TRP A 53 -2.71 1.05 6.52
CA TRP A 53 -2.25 0.92 5.16
C TRP A 53 -3.41 1.05 4.18
N GLU A 54 -3.08 1.36 2.93
CA GLU A 54 -4.01 1.35 1.80
C GLU A 54 -3.35 0.71 0.58
N ILE A 55 -4.15 0.33 -0.41
CA ILE A 55 -3.64 -0.08 -1.73
C ILE A 55 -3.15 1.16 -2.47
N SER A 56 -1.94 1.07 -3.02
CA SER A 56 -1.36 2.12 -3.83
C SER A 56 -2.29 2.47 -4.99
N LYS A 57 -2.64 3.75 -5.12
CA LYS A 57 -3.50 4.25 -6.19
C LYS A 57 -2.79 4.35 -7.54
N ARG A 58 -1.70 3.61 -7.77
CA ARG A 58 -0.95 3.70 -9.03
C ARG A 58 -1.88 3.40 -10.20
N THR A 59 -2.20 4.45 -10.93
CA THR A 59 -2.98 4.40 -12.16
C THR A 59 -2.05 3.91 -13.26
N HIS A 60 -2.16 2.62 -13.58
CA HIS A 60 -1.87 2.11 -14.93
C HIS A 60 -0.41 2.13 -15.42
N GLU A 61 0.58 1.90 -14.57
CA GLU A 61 1.84 1.37 -15.09
C GLU A 61 1.62 -0.11 -15.42
N TYR A 62 1.62 -0.45 -16.72
CA TYR A 62 1.30 -1.76 -17.29
C TYR A 62 2.11 -2.92 -16.67
N ASN A 63 3.21 -2.62 -15.97
CA ASN A 63 4.14 -3.56 -15.38
C ASN A 63 4.36 -3.37 -13.87
N SER A 64 3.60 -2.51 -13.17
CA SER A 64 3.77 -2.33 -11.72
C SER A 64 2.82 -3.26 -10.96
N LEU A 65 3.38 -4.14 -10.13
CA LEU A 65 2.59 -4.98 -9.22
C LEU A 65 1.86 -4.11 -8.17
N PRO A 66 0.64 -4.51 -7.75
CA PRO A 66 -0.06 -3.85 -6.65
C PRO A 66 0.79 -3.89 -5.37
N CYS A 67 0.81 -2.78 -4.63
CA CYS A 67 1.60 -2.66 -3.41
C CYS A 67 0.87 -1.87 -2.33
N LEU A 68 1.23 -2.12 -1.08
CA LEU A 68 0.70 -1.38 0.07
C LEU A 68 1.41 -0.03 0.22
N VAL A 69 0.65 0.95 0.69
CA VAL A 69 1.14 2.24 1.20
C VAL A 69 0.83 2.28 2.69
N TYR A 70 1.87 2.20 3.51
CA TYR A 70 1.76 2.26 4.96
C TYR A 70 1.74 3.71 5.42
N ARG A 71 0.90 4.02 6.40
CA ARG A 71 0.75 5.36 6.97
C ARG A 71 0.98 5.32 8.47
N GLY A 72 1.63 6.36 8.97
CA GLY A 72 1.94 6.49 10.38
C GLY A 72 2.69 7.77 10.70
N MET A 73 2.99 7.95 11.98
CA MET A 73 3.76 9.09 12.46
C MET A 73 5.26 8.82 12.37
N THR A 74 6.04 9.85 12.02
CA THR A 74 7.50 9.71 11.91
C THR A 74 8.18 9.50 13.26
N CYS A 75 9.09 8.53 13.26
CA CYS A 75 9.93 8.15 14.39
C CYS A 75 11.40 8.46 14.07
N LYS A 76 12.24 8.41 15.09
CA LYS A 76 13.69 8.29 14.96
C LYS A 76 14.05 6.85 14.58
N LYS A 77 15.31 6.64 14.20
CA LYS A 77 15.84 5.31 13.84
C LYS A 77 15.79 4.30 14.99
N ASP A 78 15.73 4.76 16.23
CA ASP A 78 15.59 3.93 17.44
C ASP A 78 14.13 3.58 17.78
N GLY A 79 13.15 3.97 16.94
CA GLY A 79 11.72 3.72 17.17
C GLY A 79 11.03 4.74 18.09
N THR A 80 11.75 5.68 18.69
CA THR A 80 11.13 6.74 19.51
C THR A 80 10.46 7.80 18.63
N PRO A 81 9.35 8.43 19.06
CA PRO A 81 8.75 9.54 18.33
C PRO A 81 9.74 10.70 18.13
N ARG A 82 9.65 11.37 16.99
CA ARG A 82 10.38 12.65 16.79
C ARG A 82 9.77 13.74 17.66
N LYS A 83 10.56 14.78 17.98
CA LYS A 83 10.08 15.96 18.71
C LYS A 83 8.87 16.62 18.04
N ASN A 84 8.91 16.67 16.70
CA ASN A 84 7.81 17.13 15.86
C ASN A 84 7.44 15.99 14.89
N PRO A 85 6.61 15.03 15.30
CA PRO A 85 6.26 13.92 14.44
C PRO A 85 5.28 14.43 13.37
N LYS A 86 5.50 14.01 12.12
CA LYS A 86 4.62 14.30 10.98
C LYS A 86 3.99 13.01 10.49
N ARG A 87 2.79 13.09 9.91
CA ARG A 87 2.25 11.96 9.14
C ARG A 87 3.10 11.75 7.91
N CYS A 88 3.50 10.51 7.66
CA CYS A 88 4.25 10.12 6.48
C CYS A 88 3.65 8.83 5.91
N SER A 89 3.98 8.55 4.65
CA SER A 89 3.57 7.34 3.96
C SER A 89 4.79 6.65 3.37
N ILE A 90 4.88 5.34 3.53
CA ILE A 90 5.96 4.51 2.98
C ILE A 90 5.35 3.47 2.06
N TYR A 91 5.88 3.37 0.84
CA TYR A 91 5.44 2.38 -0.15
C TYR A 91 6.15 1.05 0.11
N GLN A 92 5.44 -0.07 -0.01
CA GLN A 92 6.00 -1.42 0.14
C GLN A 92 7.22 -1.63 -0.76
N CYS A 93 7.14 -1.22 -2.03
CA CYS A 93 8.25 -1.30 -2.98
C CYS A 93 9.51 -0.51 -2.57
N ASN A 94 9.42 0.38 -1.58
CA ASN A 94 10.53 1.18 -1.06
C ASN A 94 10.99 0.71 0.33
N LEU A 95 10.43 -0.37 0.86
CA LEU A 95 10.80 -0.88 2.18
C LEU A 95 12.26 -1.31 2.20
N LEU A 96 12.99 -0.77 3.17
CA LEU A 96 14.37 -1.16 3.48
C LEU A 96 14.45 -2.00 4.74
N ARG A 97 13.65 -1.67 5.77
CA ARG A 97 13.66 -2.37 7.06
C ARG A 97 12.28 -2.48 7.67
N VAL A 98 12.06 -3.55 8.41
CA VAL A 98 10.91 -3.79 9.30
C VAL A 98 11.45 -4.19 10.67
N ASN A 99 11.08 -3.45 11.71
CA ASN A 99 11.55 -3.63 13.09
C ASN A 99 13.07 -3.71 13.23
N GLY A 100 13.80 -2.95 12.39
CA GLY A 100 15.27 -2.94 12.34
C GLY A 100 15.88 -3.96 11.38
N GLU A 101 15.15 -5.01 11.02
CA GLU A 101 15.61 -6.07 10.12
C GLU A 101 15.52 -5.66 8.64
N PRO A 102 16.54 -5.94 7.81
CA PRO A 102 16.50 -5.61 6.39
C PRO A 102 15.43 -6.43 5.66
N VAL A 103 14.73 -5.78 4.73
CA VAL A 103 13.71 -6.41 3.89
C VAL A 103 14.35 -6.93 2.60
N LYS A 104 14.08 -8.19 2.26
CA LYS A 104 14.44 -8.78 0.96
C LYS A 104 13.37 -8.44 -0.08
N ASN A 105 13.78 -8.29 -1.34
CA ASN A 105 12.88 -8.10 -2.50
C ASN A 105 11.79 -7.03 -2.31
N HIS A 106 12.11 -5.95 -1.56
CA HIS A 106 11.16 -4.88 -1.26
C HIS A 106 9.82 -5.37 -0.68
N GLY A 107 9.83 -6.50 0.02
CA GLY A 107 8.66 -7.07 0.68
C GLY A 107 7.66 -7.72 -0.28
N TYR A 108 8.10 -8.22 -1.43
CA TYR A 108 7.26 -9.05 -2.32
C TYR A 108 7.44 -10.58 -2.10
N GLY A 109 8.12 -11.02 -1.03
CA GLY A 109 8.48 -12.43 -0.85
C GLY A 109 9.72 -12.85 -1.64
N GLU A 110 10.09 -14.14 -1.61
CA GLU A 110 11.25 -14.69 -2.34
C GLU A 110 11.17 -14.49 -3.86
#